data_AF-A0A072V7K6-F1
#
_entry.id   AF-A0A072V7K6-F1
#
_cell.length_a   1.000
_cell.length_b   1.000
_cell.length_c   1.000
_cell.angle_alpha   90.00
_cell.angle_beta   90.00
_cell.angle_gamma   90.00
#
_symmetry.space_group_name_H-M   'P 1'
#
loop_
_entity.id
_entity.type
_entity.pdbx_description
1 polymer ?
#
loop_
_entity_poly.entity_id
_entity_poly.type
_entity_poly.pdbx_seq_one_letter_code
_entity_poly.pdbx_strand_id
1 'polypeptide(L)'
;MSNKLALEATYANKTRELSTELSNVETALRSLKTTMIAQCRKLSLSEKSRLANAIPKLSPDNLLKALEIVKENNPNFQHSIDMVTLNLEAESDYTVWRLYMFVKNSLEVQEGTSVATHEDNIEAKDTKK
;
A
#
# COMPACT_ATOMS: atom_id res chain seq x y z
N MET A 1 36.58 -22.40 -28.75
CA MET A 1 35.13 -22.10 -28.84
C MET A 1 34.30 -22.74 -27.71
N SER A 2 34.62 -23.95 -27.25
CA SER A 2 33.85 -24.70 -26.25
C SER A 2 33.71 -24.02 -24.87
N ASN A 3 34.75 -23.35 -24.36
CA ASN A 3 34.69 -22.64 -23.07
C ASN A 3 33.71 -21.46 -23.06
N LYS A 4 33.56 -20.76 -24.20
CA LYS A 4 32.62 -19.64 -24.34
C LYS A 4 31.17 -20.15 -24.27
N LEU A 5 30.89 -21.25 -24.98
CA LEU A 5 29.56 -21.88 -24.97
C LEU A 5 29.18 -22.41 -23.57
N ALA A 6 30.13 -23.00 -22.84
CA ALA A 6 29.88 -23.48 -21.47
C ALA A 6 29.58 -22.32 -20.50
N LEU A 7 30.29 -21.20 -20.65
CA LEU A 7 30.06 -20.00 -19.85
C LEU A 7 28.69 -19.38 -20.16
N GLU A 8 28.34 -19.23 -21.44
CA GLU A 8 27.03 -18.76 -21.88
C GLU A 8 25.89 -19.65 -21.37
N ALA A 9 26.06 -20.98 -21.43
CA ALA A 9 25.09 -21.94 -20.89
C ALA A 9 24.92 -21.78 -19.36
N THR A 10 26.00 -21.51 -18.64
CA THR A 10 25.96 -21.27 -17.19
C THR A 10 25.17 -20.00 -16.85
N TYR A 11 25.43 -18.90 -17.57
CA TYR A 11 24.70 -17.65 -17.38
C TYR A 11 23.23 -17.75 -17.79
N ALA A 12 22.94 -18.45 -18.89
CA ALA A 12 21.57 -18.72 -19.33
C ALA A 12 20.81 -19.52 -18.25
N ASN A 13 21.43 -20.54 -17.66
CA ASN A 13 20.82 -21.32 -16.61
C ASN A 13 20.54 -20.47 -15.35
N LYS A 14 21.51 -19.68 -14.89
CA LYS A 14 21.32 -18.76 -13.75
C LYS A 14 20.21 -17.75 -14.01
N THR A 15 20.16 -17.18 -15.21
CA THR A 15 19.11 -16.22 -15.59
C THR A 15 17.73 -16.87 -15.56
N ARG A 16 17.62 -18.10 -16.09
CA ARG A 16 16.38 -18.88 -16.06
C ARG A 16 15.94 -19.20 -14.63
N GLU A 17 16.85 -19.63 -13.78
CA GLU A 17 16.57 -19.91 -12.37
C GLU A 17 16.06 -18.66 -11.64
N LEU A 18 16.78 -17.54 -11.76
CA LEU A 18 16.37 -16.27 -11.17
C LEU A 18 15.00 -15.80 -11.69
N SER A 19 14.75 -15.92 -13.00
CA SER A 19 13.46 -15.57 -13.60
C SER A 19 12.33 -16.46 -13.07
N THR A 20 12.62 -17.74 -12.82
CA THR A 20 11.64 -18.68 -12.28
C THR A 20 11.31 -18.31 -10.83
N GLU A 21 12.33 -18.05 -10.00
CA GLU A 21 12.12 -17.64 -8.62
C GLU A 21 11.35 -16.32 -8.52
N LEU A 22 11.68 -15.34 -9.37
CA LEU A 22 10.94 -14.07 -9.42
C LEU A 22 9.46 -14.29 -9.78
N SER A 23 9.17 -15.14 -10.78
CA SER A 23 7.80 -15.49 -11.16
C SER A 23 7.04 -16.19 -10.02
N ASN A 24 7.72 -17.03 -9.23
CA ASN A 24 7.12 -17.68 -8.07
C ASN A 24 6.74 -16.67 -6.99
N VAL A 25 7.65 -15.73 -6.69
CA VAL A 25 7.39 -14.63 -5.73
C VAL A 25 6.23 -13.76 -6.19
N GLU A 26 6.18 -13.38 -7.47
CA GLU A 26 5.06 -12.61 -8.03
C GLU A 26 3.72 -13.35 -7.87
N THR A 27 3.71 -14.65 -8.14
CA THR A 27 2.51 -15.49 -8.02
C THR A 27 2.05 -15.58 -6.56
N ALA A 28 2.98 -15.81 -5.63
CA ALA A 28 2.69 -15.84 -4.20
C ALA A 28 2.13 -14.51 -3.71
N LEU A 29 2.70 -13.38 -4.15
CA LEU A 29 2.23 -12.04 -3.78
C LEU A 29 0.83 -11.75 -4.32
N ARG A 30 0.53 -12.13 -5.56
CA ARG A 30 -0.83 -11.99 -6.14
C ARG A 30 -1.85 -12.83 -5.38
N SER A 31 -1.49 -14.07 -5.02
CA SER A 31 -2.34 -14.94 -4.22
C SER A 31 -2.65 -14.33 -2.86
N LEU A 32 -1.60 -13.89 -2.14
CA LEU A 32 -1.75 -13.24 -0.84
C LEU A 32 -2.62 -11.98 -0.92
N LYS A 33 -2.38 -11.09 -1.90
CA LYS A 33 -3.21 -9.89 -2.12
C LYS A 33 -4.66 -10.28 -2.33
N THR A 34 -4.94 -11.29 -3.16
CA THR A 34 -6.29 -11.78 -3.43
C THR A 34 -6.97 -12.31 -2.17
N THR A 35 -6.27 -13.13 -1.37
CA THR A 35 -6.79 -13.66 -0.10
C THR A 35 -7.10 -12.53 0.89
N MET A 36 -6.24 -11.54 1.02
CA MET A 36 -6.48 -10.40 1.91
C MET A 36 -7.65 -9.52 1.45
N ILE A 37 -7.79 -9.28 0.14
CA ILE A 37 -8.93 -8.55 -0.43
C ILE A 37 -10.23 -9.26 -0.08
N ALA A 38 -10.29 -10.59 -0.23
CA ALA A 38 -11.48 -11.38 0.08
C ALA A 38 -11.85 -11.38 1.58
N GLN A 39 -10.89 -11.08 2.45
CA GLN A 39 -11.09 -11.01 3.91
C GLN A 39 -11.39 -9.59 4.42
N CYS A 40 -11.34 -8.57 3.55
CA CYS A 40 -11.69 -7.21 3.94
C CYS A 40 -13.20 -7.12 4.22
N ARG A 41 -13.57 -6.83 5.47
CA ARG A 41 -14.97 -6.57 5.82
C ARG A 41 -15.47 -5.29 5.16
N LYS A 42 -16.78 -5.16 4.99
CA LYS A 42 -17.38 -3.88 4.60
C LYS A 42 -17.21 -2.82 5.70
N LEU A 43 -16.89 -1.57 5.32
CA LEU A 43 -16.99 -0.43 6.24
C LEU A 43 -18.45 -0.15 6.60
N SER A 44 -18.70 0.13 7.87
CA SER A 44 -20.01 0.57 8.35
C SER A 44 -20.36 1.95 7.80
N LEU A 45 -21.65 2.30 7.81
CA LEU A 45 -22.11 3.62 7.39
C LEU A 45 -21.43 4.76 8.18
N SER A 46 -21.22 4.56 9.48
CA SER A 46 -20.53 5.52 10.34
C SER A 46 -19.06 5.73 9.95
N GLU A 47 -18.38 4.69 9.48
CA GLU A 47 -16.99 4.74 9.02
C GLU A 47 -16.91 5.41 7.65
N LYS A 48 -17.84 5.08 6.74
CA LYS A 48 -17.95 5.75 5.44
C LYS A 48 -18.26 7.24 5.57
N SER A 49 -19.15 7.61 6.50
CA SER A 49 -19.45 9.01 6.80
C SER A 49 -18.21 9.74 7.36
N ARG A 50 -17.47 9.13 8.28
CA ARG A 50 -16.20 9.69 8.77
C ARG A 50 -15.18 9.88 7.66
N LEU A 51 -15.06 8.90 6.76
CA LEU A 51 -14.19 8.98 5.60
C LEU A 51 -14.56 10.15 4.67
N ALA A 52 -15.83 10.24 4.29
CA ALA A 52 -16.33 11.28 3.41
C ALA A 52 -16.09 12.69 3.97
N ASN A 53 -16.23 12.87 5.28
CA ASN A 53 -15.96 14.15 5.95
C ASN A 53 -14.47 14.44 6.15
N ALA A 54 -13.60 13.43 6.10
CA ALA A 54 -12.17 13.56 6.31
C ALA A 54 -11.41 13.86 5.01
N ILE A 55 -11.85 13.33 3.86
CA ILE A 55 -11.20 13.53 2.56
C ILE A 55 -10.99 15.03 2.21
N PRO A 56 -11.98 15.93 2.36
CA PRO A 56 -11.81 17.35 2.03
C PRO A 56 -10.77 18.09 2.90
N LYS A 57 -10.35 17.48 4.01
CA LYS A 57 -9.35 18.05 4.92
C LYS A 57 -7.91 17.70 4.53
N LEU A 58 -7.72 16.85 3.53
CA LEU A 58 -6.40 16.49 3.06
C LEU A 58 -5.73 17.67 2.34
N SER A 59 -4.41 17.78 2.49
CA SER A 59 -3.57 18.60 1.63
C SER A 59 -3.73 18.20 0.16
N PRO A 60 -3.46 19.11 -0.80
CA PRO A 60 -3.56 18.81 -2.23
C PRO A 60 -2.79 17.54 -2.65
N ASP A 61 -1.57 17.36 -2.15
CA ASP A 61 -0.75 16.18 -2.45
C ASP A 61 -1.36 14.88 -1.94
N ASN A 62 -1.94 14.91 -0.74
CA ASN A 62 -2.57 13.73 -0.16
C ASN A 62 -3.92 13.46 -0.82
N LEU A 63 -4.63 14.48 -1.29
CA LEU A 63 -5.84 14.30 -2.08
C LEU A 63 -5.54 13.60 -3.41
N LEU A 64 -4.46 13.99 -4.11
CA LEU A 64 -4.02 13.30 -5.32
C LEU A 64 -3.70 11.82 -5.06
N LYS A 65 -2.95 11.52 -4.00
CA LYS A 65 -2.66 10.14 -3.58
C LYS A 65 -3.92 9.35 -3.23
N ALA A 66 -4.90 9.97 -2.59
CA ALA A 66 -6.19 9.35 -2.30
C ALA A 66 -6.93 8.96 -3.59
N LEU A 67 -6.88 9.79 -4.63
CA LEU A 67 -7.44 9.49 -5.94
C LEU A 67 -6.68 8.37 -6.67
N GLU A 68 -5.35 8.32 -6.54
CA GLU A 68 -4.53 7.23 -7.08
C GLU A 68 -4.88 5.87 -6.46
N ILE A 69 -5.16 5.82 -5.15
CA ILE A 69 -5.60 4.59 -4.45
C ILE A 69 -6.88 4.04 -5.06
N VAL A 70 -7.84 4.91 -5.39
CA VAL A 70 -9.11 4.50 -6.03
C VAL A 70 -8.83 3.97 -7.44
N LYS A 71 -8.02 4.70 -8.22
CA LYS A 71 -7.66 4.33 -9.59
C LYS A 71 -6.92 2.99 -9.69
N GLU A 72 -6.14 2.60 -8.69
CA GLU A 72 -5.37 1.34 -8.69
C GLU A 72 -6.27 0.11 -8.93
N ASN A 73 -7.47 0.09 -8.34
CA ASN A 73 -8.40 -1.05 -8.45
C ASN A 73 -9.68 -0.71 -9.23
N ASN A 74 -9.85 0.54 -9.66
CA ASN A 74 -10.90 0.98 -10.56
C ASN A 74 -10.29 1.77 -11.73
N PRO A 75 -9.82 1.10 -12.80
CA PRO A 75 -9.20 1.77 -13.95
C PRO A 75 -10.13 2.73 -14.69
N ASN A 76 -11.45 2.53 -14.55
CA ASN A 76 -12.47 3.40 -15.14
C ASN A 76 -12.71 4.67 -14.32
N PHE A 77 -12.07 4.80 -13.16
CA PHE A 77 -12.14 5.99 -12.33
C PHE A 77 -11.44 7.17 -13.00
N GLN A 78 -12.24 8.07 -13.57
CA GLN A 78 -11.79 9.30 -14.19
C GLN A 78 -11.78 10.42 -13.14
N HIS A 79 -10.61 10.81 -12.66
CA HIS A 79 -10.48 12.05 -11.90
C HIS A 79 -10.25 13.21 -12.88
N SER A 80 -11.33 13.89 -13.28
CA SER A 80 -11.23 15.13 -14.04
C SER A 80 -10.65 16.26 -13.16
N ILE A 81 -10.13 17.33 -13.77
CA ILE A 81 -9.40 18.40 -13.06
C ILE A 81 -10.31 19.19 -12.12
N ASP A 82 -11.61 19.31 -12.41
CA ASP A 82 -12.48 20.27 -11.70
C ASP A 82 -13.34 19.63 -10.61
N MET A 83 -13.91 18.45 -10.86
CA MET A 83 -14.71 17.72 -9.87
C MET A 83 -14.58 16.21 -10.07
N VAL A 84 -14.48 15.49 -8.95
CA VAL A 84 -14.41 14.04 -8.93
C VAL A 84 -15.46 13.51 -7.98
N THR A 85 -16.36 12.68 -8.51
CA THR A 85 -17.38 12.00 -7.71
C THR A 85 -16.85 10.62 -7.30
N LEU A 86 -16.67 10.41 -6.00
CA LEU A 86 -16.27 9.12 -5.44
C LEU A 86 -17.49 8.43 -4.81
N ASN A 87 -17.86 7.26 -5.33
CA ASN A 87 -18.94 6.45 -4.77
C ASN A 87 -18.39 5.29 -3.91
N LEU A 88 -18.35 5.48 -2.60
CA LEU A 88 -17.87 4.47 -1.63
C LEU A 88 -18.73 3.20 -1.55
N GLU A 89 -19.91 3.15 -2.18
CA GLU A 89 -20.72 1.92 -2.27
C GLU A 89 -20.46 1.12 -3.56
N ALA A 90 -19.91 1.77 -4.60
CA ALA A 90 -19.55 1.10 -5.85
C ALA A 90 -18.10 0.58 -5.86
N GLU A 91 -17.25 1.12 -4.99
CA GLU A 91 -15.87 0.68 -4.83
C GLU A 91 -15.76 -0.63 -4.03
N SER A 92 -14.70 -1.40 -4.28
CA SER A 92 -14.43 -2.64 -3.52
C SER A 92 -14.14 -2.34 -2.04
N ASP A 93 -14.50 -3.27 -1.15
CA ASP A 93 -14.25 -3.13 0.30
C ASP A 93 -12.77 -2.87 0.59
N TYR A 94 -11.87 -3.54 -0.14
CA TYR A 94 -10.43 -3.31 -0.05
C TYR A 94 -10.02 -1.88 -0.43
N THR A 95 -10.53 -1.35 -1.54
CA THR A 95 -10.25 0.03 -1.98
C THR A 95 -10.68 1.02 -0.89
N VAL A 96 -11.90 0.86 -0.39
CA VAL A 96 -12.47 1.75 0.62
C VAL A 96 -11.69 1.67 1.93
N TRP A 97 -11.22 0.49 2.33
CA TRP A 97 -10.34 0.33 3.50
C TRP A 97 -8.97 0.97 3.34
N ARG A 98 -8.30 0.76 2.21
CA ARG A 98 -7.00 1.41 1.95
C ARG A 98 -7.14 2.92 1.96
N LEU A 99 -8.20 3.43 1.33
CA LEU A 99 -8.51 4.85 1.36
C LEU A 99 -8.75 5.34 2.79
N TYR A 100 -9.54 4.62 3.59
CA TYR A 100 -9.81 4.96 4.99
C TYR A 100 -8.52 5.07 5.82
N MET A 101 -7.67 4.05 5.76
CA MET A 101 -6.41 4.03 6.50
C MET A 101 -5.45 5.12 6.02
N PHE A 102 -5.37 5.34 4.70
CA PHE A 102 -4.55 6.40 4.14
C PHE A 102 -4.99 7.78 4.61
N VAL A 103 -6.29 8.09 4.54
CA VAL A 103 -6.85 9.39 4.95
C VAL A 103 -6.59 9.61 6.44
N LYS A 104 -6.85 8.59 7.27
CA LYS A 104 -6.60 8.66 8.72
C LYS A 104 -5.13 9.01 9.02
N ASN A 105 -4.19 8.22 8.49
CA ASN A 105 -2.77 8.42 8.76
C ASN A 105 -2.26 9.75 8.19
N SER A 106 -2.77 10.16 7.03
CA SER A 106 -2.38 11.42 6.40
C SER A 106 -2.81 12.63 7.21
N LEU A 107 -3.98 12.57 7.88
CA LEU A 107 -4.44 13.65 8.74
C LEU A 107 -3.65 13.69 10.06
N GLU A 108 -3.35 12.53 10.66
CA GLU A 108 -2.49 12.46 11.86
C GLU A 108 -1.12 13.13 11.62
N VAL A 109 -0.51 12.90 10.45
CA VAL A 109 0.75 13.53 10.07
C VAL A 109 0.59 15.03 9.77
N GLN A 110 -0.50 15.44 9.11
CA GLN A 110 -0.77 16.85 8.79
C GLN A 110 -1.04 17.70 10.03
N GLU A 111 -1.66 17.12 11.06
CA GLU A 111 -1.94 17.78 12.34
C GLU A 111 -0.68 17.91 13.24
N GLY A 112 0.51 17.53 12.73
CA GLY A 112 1.77 17.62 13.47
C GLY A 112 1.87 16.63 14.63
N THR A 113 0.95 15.67 14.72
CA THR A 113 1.01 14.60 15.72
C THR A 113 1.88 13.48 15.19
N SER A 114 3.18 13.72 15.11
CA SER A 114 4.17 12.67 14.90
C SER A 114 4.22 11.79 16.14
N VAL A 115 3.52 10.64 16.10
CA VAL A 115 3.82 9.55 17.04
C VAL A 115 5.18 9.00 16.64
N ALA A 116 6.21 9.49 17.31
CA ALA A 116 7.46 8.76 17.46
C ALA A 116 7.16 7.51 18.29
N THR A 117 6.77 6.40 17.64
CA THR A 117 7.03 5.07 18.23
C THR A 117 8.51 4.79 18.07
N HIS A 118 9.30 5.39 18.94
CA HIS A 118 10.56 4.81 19.39
C HIS A 118 10.44 4.76 20.91
N GLU A 119 10.00 3.60 21.43
CA GLU A 119 10.23 3.28 22.83
C GLU A 119 11.73 3.03 22.98
N ASP A 120 12.48 4.10 23.21
CA ASP A 120 13.78 4.04 23.88
C ASP A 120 13.69 4.92 25.13
N ASN A 121 13.68 4.27 26.30
CA ASN A 121 13.99 4.85 27.60
C ASN A 121 14.23 3.68 28.58
N ILE A 122 15.29 3.56 29.38
CA ILE A 122 16.51 4.33 29.63
C ILE A 122 17.49 3.37 30.33
N GLU A 123 18.77 3.59 30.06
CA GLU A 123 19.95 3.01 30.69
C GLU A 123 20.09 3.35 32.19
N ALA A 124 20.61 2.43 33.01
CA ALA A 124 21.49 2.79 34.13
C ALA A 124 22.37 1.59 34.52
N LYS A 125 23.68 1.72 34.26
CA LYS A 125 24.73 0.91 34.85
C LYS A 125 24.84 1.20 36.35
N ASP A 126 25.05 0.16 37.14
CA ASP A 126 25.90 0.28 38.33
C ASP A 126 26.84 -0.93 38.40
N THR A 127 28.07 -0.71 37.93
CA THR A 127 29.25 -1.50 38.27
C THR A 127 29.91 -0.85 39.48
N LYS A 128 30.00 -1.56 40.62
CA LYS A 128 31.11 -1.33 41.55
C LYS A 128 31.35 -2.49 42.52
N LYS A 129 32.53 -3.09 42.30
CA LYS A 129 33.53 -3.67 43.22
C LYS A 129 33.15 -4.88 44.08
#